data_AF-A1HQW8-F1
#
_entry.id   AF-A1HQW8-F1
#
_cell.length_a   1.000
_cell.length_b   1.000
_cell.length_c   1.000
_cell.angle_alpha   90.00
_cell.angle_beta   90.00
_cell.angle_gamma   90.00
#
_symmetry.space_group_name_H-M   'P 1'
#
loop_
_entity.id
_entity.type
_entity.pdbx_description
1 polymer ?
#
loop_
_entity_poly.entity_id
_entity_poly.type
_entity_poly.pdbx_seq_one_letter_code
_entity_poly.pdbx_strand_id
1 'polypeptide(L)' 'MAPKSKLTVLLASIPFITLIFAIPFVNRLEPMIWGMPFLLWWIVVNVLLTPLWLGLAHIHEKNLSGRAGARSDAKRGVGK' A
#
# COMPACT_ATOMS: atom_id res chain seq x y z
N MET A 1 5.57 -2.31 19.74
CA MET A 1 5.15 -1.58 18.53
C MET A 1 6.37 -1.51 17.61
N ALA A 2 6.46 -2.40 16.61
CA ALA A 2 7.63 -2.45 15.72
C ALA A 2 7.78 -1.11 14.96
N PRO A 3 8.99 -0.59 14.79
CA PRO A 3 9.22 0.67 14.08
C PRO A 3 8.72 0.52 12.64
N LYS A 4 7.56 1.09 12.35
CA LYS A 4 6.98 1.07 11.00
C LYS A 4 7.95 1.79 10.08
N SER A 5 8.52 1.06 9.11
CA SER A 5 9.42 1.62 8.12
C SER A 5 8.68 2.71 7.34
N LYS A 6 9.32 3.87 7.10
CA LYS A 6 8.74 5.01 6.36
C LYS A 6 8.18 4.58 4.99
N LEU A 7 8.75 3.53 4.42
CA LEU A 7 8.35 2.93 3.14
C LEU A 7 6.92 2.36 3.17
N THR A 8 6.48 1.78 4.30
CA THR A 8 5.12 1.23 4.46
C THR A 8 4.09 2.35 4.49
N VAL A 9 4.41 3.44 5.20
CA VAL A 9 3.56 4.63 5.24
C VAL A 9 3.49 5.25 3.85
N LEU A 10 4.62 5.37 3.14
CA LEU A 10 4.66 5.93 1.80
C LEU A 10 3.82 5.11 0.80
N LEU A 11 3.87 3.79 0.85
CA LEU A 11 3.05 2.90 0.02
C LEU A 11 1.56 3.08 0.27
N ALA A 12 1.15 3.20 1.53
CA ALA A 12 -0.25 3.41 1.90
C ALA A 12 -0.77 4.81 1.55
N SER A 13 0.11 5.81 1.45
CA SER A 13 -0.25 7.19 1.08
C SER A 13 -0.58 7.36 -0.41
N ILE A 14 -0.06 6.49 -1.27
CA ILE A 14 -0.24 6.58 -2.74
C ILE A 14 -1.72 6.68 -3.15
N PRO A 15 -2.62 5.76 -2.75
CA PRO A 15 -4.03 5.85 -3.13
C PRO A 15 -4.69 7.15 -2.64
N PHE A 16 -4.24 7.70 -1.50
CA PHE A 16 -4.75 8.98 -0.99
C PHE A 16 -4.37 10.16 -1.88
N ILE A 17 -3.11 10.21 -2.31
CA ILE A 17 -2.62 11.27 -3.21
C ILE A 17 -3.31 11.12 -4.57
N THR A 18 -3.42 9.89 -5.08
CA THR A 18 -4.11 9.59 -6.34
C THR A 18 -5.59 9.97 -6.30
N LEU A 19 -6.26 9.82 -5.16
CA LEU A 19 -7.65 10.25 -5.00
C LEU A 19 -7.80 11.78 -5.05
N ILE A 20 -6.90 12.53 -4.39
CA ILE A 20 -7.01 13.99 -4.22
C ILE A 20 -6.47 14.77 -5.43
N PHE A 21 -5.29 14.39 -5.94
CA PHE A 21 -4.67 15.12 -7.05
C PHE A 21 -5.39 14.91 -8.38
N ALA A 22 -6.12 13.81 -8.51
CA ALA A 22 -6.81 13.51 -9.75
C ALA A 22 -8.11 14.31 -9.90
N ILE A 23 -8.65 14.93 -8.83
CA ILE A 23 -9.96 15.62 -8.87
C ILE A 23 -10.15 16.57 -10.06
N PRO A 24 -9.24 17.52 -10.38
CA PRO A 24 -9.42 18.39 -11.56
C PRO A 24 -9.38 17.65 -12.91
N PHE A 25 -8.76 16.47 -12.98
CA PHE A 25 -8.69 15.63 -14.18
C PHE A 25 -9.86 14.63 -14.29
N VAL A 26 -10.30 14.06 -13.16
CA VAL A 26 -11.35 13.03 -13.09
C VAL A 26 -12.74 13.60 -12.90
N ASN A 27 -12.87 14.87 -12.52
CA ASN A 27 -14.15 15.59 -12.41
C ASN A 27 -14.70 15.97 -13.80
N ARG A 28 -14.81 14.99 -14.68
CA ARG A 28 -15.52 15.08 -15.95
C ARG A 28 -16.61 14.00 -15.96
N LEU A 29 -17.85 14.42 -16.21
CA LEU A 29 -19.03 13.55 -16.25
C LEU A 29 -19.21 12.86 -17.61
N GLU A 30 -18.58 13.39 -18.65
CA GLU A 30 -18.74 12.94 -20.04
C GLU A 30 -17.97 11.66 -20.43
N PRO A 31 -16.81 11.32 -19.85
CA PRO A 31 -16.32 9.96 -20.00
C PRO A 31 -17.16 9.04 -19.11
N MET A 32 -18.07 8.29 -19.73
CA MET A 32 -18.74 7.17 -19.08
C MET A 32 -17.93 5.90 -19.34
N ILE A 33 -17.45 5.26 -18.26
CA ILE A 33 -16.83 3.92 -18.34
C ILE A 33 -17.89 2.91 -17.89
N TRP A 34 -18.24 1.98 -18.79
CA TRP A 34 -19.22 0.91 -18.52
C TRP A 34 -20.58 1.43 -18.03
N GLY A 35 -21.02 2.59 -18.53
CA GLY A 35 -22.28 3.22 -18.13
C GLY A 35 -22.23 3.93 -16.78
N MET A 36 -21.06 4.00 -16.13
CA MET A 36 -20.84 4.75 -14.89
C MET A 36 -19.97 5.99 -15.15
N PRO A 37 -20.21 7.10 -14.43
CA PRO A 37 -19.33 8.28 -14.51
C PRO A 37 -17.88 7.90 -14.20
N PHE A 38 -16.91 8.46 -14.93
CA PHE A 38 -15.48 8.19 -14.72
C PHE A 38 -15.03 8.39 -13.27
N LEU A 39 -15.55 9.42 -12.60
CA LEU A 39 -15.29 9.66 -11.18
C LEU A 39 -15.69 8.46 -10.30
N LEU A 40 -16.82 7.81 -10.60
CA LEU A 40 -17.29 6.65 -9.85
C LEU A 40 -16.37 5.46 -10.05
N TRP A 41 -16.00 5.17 -11.31
CA TRP A 41 -15.01 4.14 -11.65
C TRP A 41 -13.69 4.40 -10.92
N TRP A 42 -13.25 5.66 -10.87
CA TRP A 42 -11.98 6.05 -10.26
C TRP A 42 -11.96 5.77 -8.76
N ILE A 43 -13.04 6.09 -8.07
CA ILE A 43 -13.20 5.78 -6.64
C ILE A 43 -13.13 4.27 -6.42
N VAL A 44 -13.83 3.47 -7.23
CA VAL A 44 -13.82 2.00 -7.11
C VAL A 44 -12.41 1.44 -7.25
N VAL A 45 -11.64 1.90 -8.23
CA VAL A 45 -10.25 1.44 -8.41
C VAL A 45 -9.36 1.86 -7.25
N ASN A 46 -9.50 3.07 -6.70
CA ASN A 46 -8.75 3.48 -5.51
C ASN A 46 -9.10 2.62 -4.27
N VAL A 47 -10.38 2.27 -4.10
CA VAL A 47 -10.82 1.37 -3.02
C VAL A 47 -10.20 -0.02 -3.18
N LEU A 48 -10.21 -0.59 -4.39
CA LEU A 48 -9.59 -1.89 -4.67
C LEU A 48 -8.06 -1.87 -4.54
N LEU A 49 -7.41 -0.73 -4.82
CA LEU A 49 -5.98 -0.54 -4.61
C LEU A 49 -5.60 -0.60 -3.12
N THR A 50 -6.46 -0.12 -2.22
CA THR A 50 -6.18 -0.02 -0.78
C THR A 50 -5.74 -1.35 -0.14
N PRO A 51 -6.50 -2.46 -0.25
CA PRO A 51 -6.07 -3.75 0.28
C PRO A 51 -4.86 -4.33 -0.49
N LEU A 52 -4.69 -4.00 -1.77
CA LEU A 52 -3.52 -4.37 -2.57
C LEU A 52 -2.23 -3.77 -2.00
N TRP A 53 -2.23 -2.48 -1.69
CA TRP A 53 -1.10 -1.79 -1.06
C TRP A 53 -0.78 -2.35 0.34
N LEU A 54 -1.82 -2.61 1.14
CA LEU A 54 -1.65 -3.20 2.47
C LEU A 54 -1.11 -4.64 2.37
N GLY A 55 -1.60 -5.42 1.40
CA GLY A 55 -1.11 -6.77 1.11
C GLY A 55 0.36 -6.77 0.70
N LEU A 56 0.76 -5.87 -0.21
CA LEU A 56 2.16 -5.68 -0.63
C LEU A 56 3.07 -5.27 0.53
N ALA A 57 2.61 -4.37 1.40
CA ALA A 57 3.34 -4.00 2.60
C ALA A 57 3.53 -5.19 3.54
N HIS A 58 2.47 -5.99 3.74
CA HIS A 58 2.52 -7.16 4.61
C HIS A 58 3.43 -8.27 4.06
N ILE A 59 3.45 -8.46 2.73
CA ILE A 59 4.37 -9.39 2.05
C ILE A 59 5.82 -8.93 2.25
N HIS A 60 6.11 -7.63 2.14
CA HIS A 60 7.46 -7.12 2.41
C HIS A 60 7.88 -7.32 3.87
N GLU A 61 6.98 -7.07 4.83
CA GLU A 61 7.29 -7.24 6.25
C GLU A 61 7.62 -8.70 6.61
N LYS A 62 6.90 -9.67 6.03
CA LYS A 62 7.20 -11.10 6.18
C LYS A 62 8.65 -11.42 5.79
N ASN A 63 9.11 -10.89 4.66
CA ASN A 63 10.48 -11.10 4.18
C ASN A 63 11.56 -10.45 5.07
N LEU A 64 11.22 -9.35 5.78
CA LEU A 64 12.11 -8.72 6.75
C LEU A 64 12.14 -9.47 8.09
N SER A 65 10.97 -9.92 8.58
CA SER A 65 10.86 -10.66 9.83
C SER A 65 11.63 -12.00 9.82
N GLY A 66 11.64 -12.71 8.68
CA GLY A 66 12.42 -13.94 8.52
C GLY A 66 13.93 -13.73 8.67
N ARG A 67 14.45 -12.58 8.21
CA ARG A 67 15.88 -12.20 8.35
C ARG A 67 16.22 -11.73 9.76
N ALA A 68 15.30 -11.06 10.45
CA ALA A 68 15.48 -10.62 11.82
C ALA A 68 15.50 -11.82 12.80
N GLY A 69 14.63 -12.81 12.59
CA GLY A 69 14.62 -14.06 13.36
C GLY A 69 15.92 -14.85 13.21
N ALA A 70 16.36 -15.08 11.98
CA ALA A 70 17.60 -15.80 11.69
C ALA A 70 18.85 -15.12 12.30
N ARG A 71 18.88 -13.78 12.35
CA ARG A 71 20.00 -13.03 12.95
C ARG A 71 20.00 -13.08 14.49
N SER A 72 18.83 -13.25 15.12
CA SER A 72 18.70 -13.35 16.57
C SER A 72 19.17 -14.71 17.08
N ASP A 73 18.82 -15.80 16.39
CA ASP A 73 19.30 -17.14 16.71
C ASP A 73 20.81 -17.30 16.50
N ALA A 74 21.35 -16.72 15.41
CA ALA A 74 22.79 -16.73 15.17
C ALA A 74 23.60 -16.01 16.27
N LYS A 75 23.10 -14.89 16.81
CA LYS A 75 23.76 -14.19 17.92
C LYS A 75 23.67 -14.93 19.26
N ARG A 76 22.60 -15.70 19.49
CA ARG A 76 22.43 -16.51 20.71
C ARG A 76 23.37 -17.71 20.76
N GLY A 77 23.69 -18.32 19.61
CA GLY A 77 24.61 -19.45 19.52
C GLY A 77 26.09 -19.06 19.71
N VAL A 78 26.46 -17.82 19.41
CA VAL A 78 27.86 -17.32 19.54
C VAL A 78 28.16 -16.82 20.96
N GLY A 79 27.14 -16.53 21.77
CA GLY A 79 27.29 -16.05 23.14
C GLY A 79 27.32 -17.14 24.22
N LYS A 80 27.39 -18.42 23.84
CA LYS A 80 27.48 -19.57 24.73
C LYS A 80 28.85 -20.23 24.64
#